data_AF-A0A366HCP4-F1
#
_entry.id   AF-A0A366HCP4-F1
#
_cell.length_a   1.000
_cell.length_b   1.000
_cell.length_c   1.000
_cell.angle_alpha   90.00
_cell.angle_beta   90.00
_cell.angle_gamma   90.00
#
_symmetry.space_group_name_H-M   'P 1'
#
loop_
_entity.id
_entity.type
_entity.pdbx_description
1 polymer ?
#
loop_
_entity_poly.entity_id
_entity_poly.type
_entity_poly.pdbx_seq_one_letter_code
_entity_poly.pdbx_strand_id
1 'polypeptide(L)' 'MTTTNAPTDLEIYSKAMISGNFQACVAIEQRHDLYGYPPEVVSVGLKAIAEGQDMDLAITNYLHGAPDDNQD' A
#
# COMPACT_ATOMS: atom_id res chain seq x y z
N MET A 1 -23.55 -2.91 19.11
CA MET A 1 -22.46 -1.91 19.10
C MET A 1 -21.82 -2.00 17.72
N THR A 2 -22.10 -1.06 16.82
CA THR A 2 -21.48 -1.03 15.49
C THR A 2 -20.09 -0.43 15.67
N THR A 3 -19.05 -1.26 15.71
CA THR A 3 -17.68 -0.78 15.65
C THR A 3 -17.47 -0.16 14.28
N THR A 4 -17.48 1.16 14.20
CA THR A 4 -17.01 1.87 13.00
C THR A 4 -15.50 1.63 12.92
N ASN A 5 -15.07 0.64 12.14
CA ASN A 5 -13.65 0.44 11.88
C ASN A 5 -13.16 1.68 11.10
N ALA A 6 -12.15 2.37 11.63
CA ALA A 6 -11.57 3.51 10.93
C ALA A 6 -11.05 3.05 9.56
N PRO A 7 -11.20 3.87 8.50
CA PRO A 7 -10.71 3.51 7.18
C PRO A 7 -9.18 3.37 7.22
N THR A 8 -8.68 2.36 6.53
CA THR A 8 -7.25 2.12 6.31
C THR A 8 -6.66 3.17 5.38
N ASP A 9 -5.35 3.36 5.45
CA ASP A 9 -4.67 4.26 4.53
C ASP A 9 -4.79 3.82 3.06
N LEU A 10 -4.94 2.51 2.78
CA LEU A 10 -5.25 2.00 1.44
C LEU A 10 -6.59 2.52 0.91
N GLU A 11 -7.64 2.51 1.74
CA GLU A 11 -8.97 3.00 1.37
C GLU A 11 -8.95 4.52 1.15
N ILE A 12 -8.25 5.26 2.01
CA ILE A 12 -8.10 6.71 1.87
C ILE A 12 -7.30 7.04 0.60
N TYR A 13 -6.20 6.33 0.35
CA TYR A 13 -5.34 6.51 -0.82
C TYR A 13 -6.11 6.24 -2.12
N SER A 14 -6.81 5.11 -2.19
CA SER A 14 -7.64 4.75 -3.34
C SER A 14 -8.69 5.82 -3.65
N LYS A 15 -9.38 6.32 -2.62
CA LYS A 15 -10.36 7.40 -2.78
C LYS A 15 -9.72 8.71 -3.23
N ALA A 16 -8.56 9.06 -2.67
CA ALA A 16 -7.82 10.27 -3.02
C ALA A 16 -7.37 10.23 -4.48
N MET A 17 -6.84 9.10 -4.95
CA MET A 17 -6.44 8.86 -6.34
C MET A 17 -7.62 9.07 -7.31
N ILE A 18 -8.77 8.45 -7.03
CA ILE A 18 -9.98 8.60 -7.87
C ILE A 18 -10.48 10.04 -7.89
N SER A 19 -10.40 10.73 -6.75
CA SER A 19 -10.91 12.10 -6.60
C SER A 19 -9.93 13.18 -7.07
N GLY A 20 -8.74 12.81 -7.55
CA GLY A 20 -7.67 13.75 -7.91
C GLY A 20 -7.11 14.54 -6.72
N ASN A 21 -7.28 14.04 -5.49
CA ASN A 21 -6.76 14.70 -4.28
C ASN A 21 -5.29 14.32 -4.05
N PHE A 22 -4.40 14.86 -4.89
CA PHE A 22 -2.97 14.54 -4.85
C PHE A 22 -2.31 14.89 -3.51
N GLN A 23 -2.79 15.92 -2.81
CA GLN A 23 -2.26 16.28 -1.50
C GLN A 23 -2.46 15.15 -0.47
N ALA A 24 -3.62 14.47 -0.51
CA ALA A 24 -3.87 13.33 0.34
C ALA A 24 -3.01 12.12 -0.07
N CYS A 25 -2.83 11.86 -1.37
CA CYS A 25 -1.94 10.81 -1.85
C CYS A 25 -0.51 11.01 -1.35
N VAL A 26 0.06 12.20 -1.57
CA VAL A 26 1.43 12.55 -1.15
C VAL A 26 1.60 12.43 0.37
N ALA A 27 0.61 12.88 1.16
CA ALA A 27 0.68 12.78 2.61
C ALA A 27 0.69 11.32 3.11
N ILE A 28 -0.03 10.42 2.44
CA ILE A 28 -0.02 8.99 2.76
C ILE A 28 1.30 8.36 2.32
N GLU A 29 1.75 8.64 1.09
CA GLU A 29 3.02 8.15 0.57
C GLU A 29 4.19 8.52 1.49
N GLN A 30 4.27 9.78 1.93
CA GLN A 30 5.33 10.23 2.85
C GLN A 30 5.27 9.56 4.23
N ARG A 31 4.07 9.23 4.72
CA ARG A 31 3.90 8.58 6.03
C ARG A 31 4.49 7.18 6.06
N HIS A 32 4.42 6.48 4.93
CA HIS A 32 4.86 5.09 4.78
C HIS A 32 6.21 4.95 4.06
N ASP A 33 6.92 6.06 3.84
CA ASP A 33 8.17 6.10 3.06
C ASP A 33 8.03 5.58 1.61
N LEU A 34 6.83 5.74 1.04
CA LEU A 34 6.47 5.35 -0.32
C LEU A 34 6.44 6.54 -1.29
N TYR A 35 6.91 7.72 -0.86
CA TYR A 35 6.92 8.91 -1.71
C TYR A 35 7.91 8.77 -2.86
N GLY A 36 7.43 9.01 -4.08
CA GLY A 36 8.21 8.85 -5.31
C GLY A 36 8.12 7.44 -5.92
N TYR A 37 7.51 6.48 -5.22
CA TYR A 37 7.14 5.20 -5.83
C TYR A 37 5.92 5.37 -6.74
N PRO A 38 5.79 4.51 -7.77
CA PRO A 38 4.63 4.55 -8.64
C PRO A 38 3.38 4.03 -7.91
N PRO A 39 2.15 4.49 -8.26
CA PRO A 39 0.94 4.22 -7.50
C PRO A 39 0.61 2.74 -7.27
N GLU A 40 0.99 1.88 -8.20
CA GLU A 40 0.86 0.42 -8.08
C GLU A 40 1.72 -0.15 -6.94
N VAL A 41 2.94 0.35 -6.77
CA VAL A 41 3.84 -0.05 -5.68
C VAL A 41 3.34 0.50 -4.34
N VAL A 42 2.88 1.76 -4.33
CA VAL A 42 2.25 2.36 -3.15
C VAL A 42 1.05 1.51 -2.71
N SER A 43 0.21 1.08 -3.65
CA SER A 43 -0.97 0.25 -3.38
C SER A 43 -0.62 -1.12 -2.81
N VAL A 44 0.46 -1.76 -3.29
CA VAL A 44 0.97 -3.02 -2.74
C VAL A 44 1.42 -2.85 -1.29
N GLY A 45 2.22 -1.81 -1.00
CA GLY A 45 2.69 -1.54 0.35
C GLY A 45 1.56 -1.25 1.34
N LEU A 46 0.62 -0.38 0.95
CA LEU A 46 -0.54 -0.05 1.78
C LEU A 46 -1.45 -1.27 2.02
N LYS A 47 -1.59 -2.15 1.03
CA LYS A 47 -2.32 -3.41 1.18
C LYS A 47 -1.64 -4.34 2.20
N ALA A 48 -0.33 -4.51 2.11
CA ALA A 48 0.43 -5.31 3.07
C ALA A 48 0.22 -4.79 4.51
N ILE A 49 0.30 -3.47 4.71
CA ILE A 49 0.03 -2.85 6.02
C ILE A 49 -1.39 -3.12 6.49
N ALA A 50 -2.39 -2.95 5.62
CA ALA A 50 -3.79 -3.21 5.96
C ALA A 50 -4.06 -4.68 6.34
N GLU A 51 -3.28 -5.62 5.79
CA GLU A 51 -3.36 -7.05 6.06
C GLU A 51 -2.44 -7.49 7.23
N GLY A 52 -1.69 -6.57 7.83
CA GLY A 52 -0.75 -6.87 8.92
C GLY A 52 0.51 -7.62 8.47
N GLN A 53 0.87 -7.49 7.19
CA GLN A 53 2.04 -8.09 6.56
C GLN A 53 3.22 -7.11 6.53
N ASP A 54 4.41 -7.64 6.22
CA ASP A 54 5.61 -6.83 6.02
C ASP A 54 5.55 -6.08 4.67
N MET A 55 5.59 -4.75 4.75
CA MET A 55 5.47 -3.86 3.59
C MET A 55 6.66 -4.02 2.63
N ASP A 56 7.89 -4.02 3.16
CA ASP A 56 9.12 -4.06 2.37
C ASP A 56 9.25 -5.39 1.61
N LEU A 57 8.90 -6.50 2.26
CA LEU A 57 8.84 -7.81 1.65
C LEU A 57 7.77 -7.89 0.56
N ALA A 58 6.58 -7.34 0.80
CA ALA A 58 5.50 -7.32 -0.20
C ALA A 58 5.90 -6.51 -1.45
N ILE A 59 6.51 -5.34 -1.26
CA ILE A 59 7.03 -4.51 -2.35
C ILE A 59 8.16 -5.22 -3.09
N THR A 60 9.10 -5.81 -2.37
CA THR A 60 10.21 -6.57 -2.97
C THR A 60 9.70 -7.73 -3.82
N ASN A 61 8.75 -8.51 -3.30
CA ASN A 61 8.13 -9.61 -4.04
C ASN A 61 7.37 -9.12 -5.28
N TYR A 62 6.72 -7.95 -5.20
CA TYR A 62 6.04 -7.36 -6.35
C TYR A 62 7.01 -6.90 -7.44
N LEU A 63 8.09 -6.24 -7.06
CA LEU A 63 9.06 -5.68 -8.01
C LEU A 63 9.94 -6.76 -8.66
N HIS A 64 10.36 -7.78 -7.90
CA HIS A 64 11.35 -8.76 -8.34
C HIS A 64 10.73 -10.14 -8.64
N GLY A 65 9.43 -10.31 -8.40
CA GLY A 65 8.78 -11.61 -8.37
C GLY A 65 8.96 -12.29 -7.01
N ALA A 66 7.93 -13.02 -6.56
CA ALA A 66 8.06 -13.88 -5.39
C ALA A 66 9.09 -14.98 -5.67
N PRO A 67 9.91 -15.39 -4.68
CA PRO A 67 10.78 -16.54 -4.85
C PRO A 67 9.94 -17.74 -5.25
N ASP A 68 10.31 -18.37 -6.37
CA ASP A 68 9.68 -19.60 -6.81
C ASP A 68 10.07 -20.72 -5.84
N ASP A 69 9.11 -21.20 -5.05
CA ASP A 69 9.31 -22.25 -4.04
C ASP A 69 9.51 -23.64 -4.68
N ASN A 70 9.58 -23.77 -6.02
CA ASN A 70 9.85 -25.03 -6.72
C ASN A 70 11.34 -25.19 -7.08
N GLN A 71 12.22 -25.18 -6.08
CA GLN A 71 13.54 -25.82 -6.22
C GLN A 71 13.52 -27.19 -5.53
N ASP A 72 13.11 -28.21 -6.30
CA ASP A 72 13.36 -29.63 -6.02
C ASP A 72 14.66 -30.08 -6.71
#